data_AF-A0A0E3BN95-F1
#
_entry.id   AF-A0A0E3BN95-F1
#
_cell.length_a   1.000
_cell.length_b   1.000
_cell.length_c   1.000
_cell.angle_alpha   90.00
_cell.angle_beta   90.00
_cell.angle_gamma   90.00
#
_symmetry.space_group_name_H-M   'P 1'
#
loop_
_entity.id
_entity.type
_entity.pdbx_description
1 polymer ?
#
loop_
_entity_poly.entity_id
_entity_poly.type
_entity_poly.pdbx_seq_one_letter_code
_entity_poly.pdbx_strand_id
1 'polypeptide(L)' 'MPRYVIQSGTTGQFLAPSFEHGEPEWVMLLSEAGAVDDLESVAQLIEDHTEPFHRAQVVDLSEI' A
#
# COMPACT_ATOMS: atom_id res chain seq x y z
N MET A 1 -0.83 14.51 9.52
CA MET A 1 -1.76 13.38 9.38
C MET A 1 -0.94 12.17 9.01
N PRO A 2 -1.21 10.99 9.59
CA PRO A 2 -0.51 9.76 9.20
C PRO A 2 -0.73 9.51 7.71
N ARG A 3 0.30 9.05 7.00
CA ARG A 3 0.22 8.76 5.57
C ARG A 3 1.01 7.49 5.31
N TYR A 4 0.32 6.36 5.21
CA TYR A 4 0.95 5.07 5.02
C TYR A 4 0.89 4.66 3.55
N VAL A 5 1.94 4.01 3.07
CA VAL A 5 1.92 3.26 1.81
C VAL A 5 2.37 1.83 2.07
N ILE A 6 1.88 0.91 1.25
CA ILE A 6 2.25 -0.51 1.31
C ILE A 6 3.22 -0.77 0.17
N GLN A 7 4.43 -1.24 0.47
CA GLN A 7 5.44 -1.59 -0.51
C GLN A 7 5.68 -3.11 -0.53
N SER A 8 5.80 -3.68 -1.71
CA SER A 8 6.29 -5.03 -1.92
C SER A 8 7.80 -5.05 -1.67
N GLY A 9 8.23 -5.74 -0.61
CA GLY A 9 9.66 -5.96 -0.33
C GLY A 9 10.36 -6.81 -1.39
N THR A 10 9.61 -7.52 -2.24
CA THR A 10 10.17 -8.36 -3.30
C THR A 10 10.29 -7.66 -4.65
N THR A 11 9.28 -6.88 -5.04
CA THR A 11 9.25 -6.22 -6.37
C THR A 11 9.52 -4.72 -6.30
N GLY A 12 9.44 -4.10 -5.13
CA GLY A 12 9.58 -2.65 -4.94
C GLY A 12 8.34 -1.84 -5.32
N GLN A 13 7.31 -2.48 -5.89
CA GLN A 13 6.02 -1.87 -6.22
C GLN A 13 5.25 -1.45 -4.98
N PHE A 14 4.29 -0.56 -5.16
CA PHE A 14 3.37 -0.10 -4.12
C PHE A 14 1.96 -0.61 -4.39
N LEU A 15 1.26 -1.06 -3.34
CA LEU A 15 -0.14 -1.44 -3.45
C LEU A 15 -0.98 -0.17 -3.36
N ALA A 16 -1.60 0.21 -4.47
CA ALA A 16 -2.47 1.36 -4.56
C ALA A 16 -3.92 0.98 -4.26
N PRO A 17 -4.54 1.50 -3.18
CA PRO A 17 -5.95 1.32 -2.94
C PRO A 17 -6.76 1.96 -4.08
N SER A 18 -7.78 1.25 -4.56
CA SER A 18 -8.70 1.82 -5.54
C SER A 18 -9.74 2.68 -4.82
N PHE A 19 -9.65 4.00 -4.98
CA PHE A 19 -10.60 4.94 -4.36
C PHE A 19 -11.89 5.11 -5.18
N GLU A 20 -11.86 4.78 -6.48
CA GLU A 20 -12.98 5.05 -7.37
C GLU A 20 -13.91 3.85 -7.50
N HIS A 21 -13.51 2.66 -8.00
CA HIS A 21 -14.40 1.48 -8.11
C HIS A 21 -13.70 0.15 -8.48
N GLY A 22 -12.39 -0.02 -8.23
CA GLY A 22 -11.61 -1.19 -8.65
C GLY A 22 -11.04 -2.05 -7.51
N GLU A 23 -10.39 -3.14 -7.88
CA GLU A 23 -9.48 -3.86 -6.98
C GLU A 23 -8.19 -3.04 -6.80
N PRO A 24 -7.49 -3.13 -5.65
CA PRO A 24 -6.17 -2.54 -5.48
C PRO A 24 -5.17 -3.03 -6.53
N GLU A 25 -4.28 -2.15 -6.97
CA GLU A 25 -3.31 -2.45 -8.02
C GLU A 25 -1.88 -2.20 -7.57
N TRP A 26 -0.95 -3.03 -8.04
CA TRP A 26 0.47 -2.83 -7.81
C TRP A 26 1.05 -1.82 -8.83
N VAL A 27 1.36 -0.62 -8.35
CA VAL A 27 1.93 0.47 -9.14
C VAL A 27 3.43 0.61 -8.90
N MET A 28 4.15 1.20 -9.86
CA MET A 28 5.60 1.40 -9.74
C MET A 28 5.97 2.69 -9.03
N LEU A 29 5.15 3.73 -9.14
CA LEU A 29 5.48 5.07 -8.67
C LEU A 29 4.79 5.37 -7.34
N LEU A 30 5.56 5.96 -6.40
CA LEU A 30 5.02 6.39 -5.12
C LEU A 30 3.89 7.43 -5.27
N SER A 31 3.95 8.28 -6.31
CA SER A 31 2.90 9.25 -6.62
C SER A 31 1.57 8.62 -7.03
N GLU A 32 1.61 7.38 -7.53
CA GLU A 32 0.43 6.61 -7.95
C GLU A 32 -0.08 5.70 -6.83
N ALA A 33 0.76 5.41 -5.82
CA ALA A 33 0.44 4.52 -4.72
C ALA A 33 -0.79 5.00 -3.93
N GLY A 34 -0.95 6.31 -3.73
CA GLY A 34 -1.98 6.81 -2.82
C GLY A 34 -1.68 6.45 -1.36
N ALA A 35 -1.89 7.39 -0.45
CA ALA A 35 -1.68 7.14 0.97
C ALA A 35 -2.96 6.61 1.62
N VAL A 36 -2.79 5.72 2.60
CA VAL A 36 -3.83 5.25 3.52
C VAL A 36 -3.63 5.96 4.85
N ASP A 37 -4.72 6.45 5.45
CA ASP A 37 -4.65 7.37 6.59
C ASP A 37 -4.57 6.65 7.96
N ASP A 38 -4.76 5.33 8.00
CA ASP A 38 -4.78 4.54 9.22
C ASP A 38 -4.23 3.10 9.02
N LEU A 39 -3.73 2.50 10.11
CA LEU A 39 -3.10 1.17 10.06
C LEU A 39 -4.11 0.01 9.98
N GLU A 40 -5.37 0.22 10.35
CA GLU A 40 -6.40 -0.82 10.28
C GLU A 40 -6.75 -1.09 8.81
N SER A 41 -7.01 -0.04 8.04
CA SER A 41 -7.19 -0.08 6.59
C SER A 41 -5.97 -0.66 5.87
N VAL A 42 -4.76 -0.34 6.32
CA VAL A 42 -3.52 -0.92 5.78
C VAL A 42 -3.47 -2.43 6.02
N ALA A 43 -3.76 -2.88 7.25
CA ALA A 43 -3.75 -4.29 7.59
C ALA A 43 -4.78 -5.06 6.75
N GLN A 44 -5.98 -4.49 6.59
CA GLN A 44 -7.03 -5.08 5.78
C GLN A 44 -6.62 -5.18 4.29
N LEU A 45 -6.05 -4.12 3.71
CA LEU A 45 -5.54 -4.16 2.34
C LEU A 45 -4.47 -5.24 2.14
N ILE A 46 -3.60 -5.44 3.14
CA ILE A 46 -2.59 -6.49 3.09
C ILE A 46 -3.23 -7.88 3.16
N GLU A 47 -4.15 -8.08 4.09
CA GLU A 47 -4.84 -9.36 4.31
C GLU A 47 -5.67 -9.79 3.09
N ASP A 48 -6.41 -8.84 2.51
CA ASP A 48 -7.38 -9.12 1.44
C ASP A 48 -6.72 -9.19 0.05
N HIS A 49 -5.64 -8.42 -0.19
CA HIS A 49 -5.13 -8.20 -1.56
C HIS A 49 -3.62 -8.48 -1.74
N THR A 50 -2.93 -9.00 -0.72
CA THR A 50 -1.48 -9.26 -0.83
C THR A 50 -1.12 -10.71 -0.62
N GLU A 51 -0.33 -11.26 -1.56
CA GLU A 51 0.23 -12.60 -1.40
C GLU A 51 1.52 -12.58 -0.55
N PRO A 52 1.83 -13.68 0.19
CA PRO A 52 3.04 -13.78 1.01
C PRO A 52 4.35 -13.52 0.26
N PHE A 53 4.37 -13.78 -1.07
CA PHE A 53 5.53 -13.51 -1.93
C PHE A 53 5.95 -12.04 -1.91
N HIS A 54 5.02 -11.11 -1.82
CA HIS A 54 5.33 -9.67 -1.86
C HIS A 54 6.11 -9.21 -0.64
N ARG A 55 6.02 -9.93 0.50
CA ARG A 55 6.60 -9.51 1.78
C ARG A 55 6.23 -8.05 2.07
N ALA A 56 4.94 -7.77 2.16
CA ALA A 56 4.41 -6.42 2.31
C ALA A 56 5.07 -5.67 3.48
N GLN A 57 5.48 -4.44 3.22
CA GLN A 57 6.07 -3.52 4.18
C GLN A 57 5.21 -2.26 4.24
N VAL A 58 4.94 -1.77 5.44
CA VAL A 58 4.21 -0.51 5.64
C VAL A 58 5.23 0.60 5.84
N VAL A 59 5.13 1.67 5.04
CA VAL A 59 6.02 2.83 5.10
C VAL A 59 5.22 4.04 5.54
N ASP A 60 5.66 4.72 6.59
CA ASP A 60 5.08 5.98 7.06
C ASP A 60 5.74 7.18 6.35
N LEU A 61 4.97 7.87 5.50
CA LEU A 61 5.41 9.06 4.76
C LEU A 61 5.30 10.36 5.57
N SER A 62 4.93 10.29 6.86
CA SER A 62 5.02 11.45 7.75
C SER A 62 6.42 11.66 8.32
N GLU A 63 7.27 10.62 8.23
CA GLU A 63 8.66 10.65 8.69
C GLU A 63 9.67 11.02 7.59
N ILE A 64 9.17 11.42 6.40
CA ILE A 64 9.95 11.78 5.21
C ILE A 64 9.65 13.24 4.83
#